data_AF-A0A259JYZ4-F1
#
_entry.id   AF-A0A259JYZ4-F1
#
_cell.length_a   1.000
_cell.length_b   1.000
_cell.length_c   1.000
_cell.angle_alpha   90.00
_cell.angle_beta   90.00
_cell.angle_gamma   90.00
#
_symmetry.space_group_name_H-M   'P 1'
#
loop_
_entity.id
_entity.type
_entity.pdbx_description
1 polymer ?
#
loop_
_entity_poly.entity_id
_entity_poly.type
_entity_poly.pdbx_seq_one_letter_code
_entity_poly.pdbx_strand_id
1 'polypeptide(L)'
;MLTLPEEAFPLVYLATTMVGGIWLGINTRFTEREIRFLVEDARPSVLLTRDRIGEREFAPLFGKLKQDYPFISALHVVDGAGVPASMLSDASPELDRQLDARSSDVAPDDAALIVYTSGSTGQPKGAVLSNRSIVANIAVQVRRFSLTVEDRFLLHLPPNHVAGNIEIMVGGLYVGCTLVLLRDFDSTRLAQTIGRFQVTALMQIPTLYVMMFNDPRIVAEDLSSLRKLYWAGSAAPREMVEEMRRRWPDATLVTGYGMTEVCGFITYTSR
;
A
#
# COMPACT_ATOMS: atom_id res chain seq x y z
N MET A 1 1.48 -9.92 -6.27
CA MET A 1 1.70 -10.33 -4.87
C MET A 1 0.40 -10.26 -4.08
N LEU A 2 0.13 -11.26 -3.25
CA LEU A 2 -0.89 -11.23 -2.20
C LEU A 2 -0.18 -11.04 -0.85
N THR A 3 -0.32 -9.88 -0.22
CA THR A 3 0.42 -9.50 1.00
C THR A 3 -0.35 -8.53 1.88
N LEU A 4 0.13 -8.35 3.11
CA LEU A 4 -0.34 -7.35 4.06
C LEU A 4 0.67 -6.18 4.16
N PRO A 5 0.32 -5.07 4.83
CA PRO A 5 1.24 -4.03 5.26
C PRO A 5 2.31 -4.56 6.23
N GLU A 6 3.38 -5.11 5.68
CA GLU A 6 4.49 -5.69 6.42
C GLU A 6 5.78 -5.53 5.64
N GLU A 7 6.91 -5.85 6.26
CA GLU A 7 8.25 -5.53 5.76
C GLU A 7 8.53 -6.04 4.34
N ALA A 8 8.05 -7.24 4.00
CA ALA A 8 8.20 -7.79 2.66
C ALA A 8 7.56 -6.91 1.56
N PHE A 9 6.48 -6.19 1.86
CA PHE A 9 5.75 -5.42 0.86
C PHE A 9 6.60 -4.30 0.22
N PRO A 10 7.10 -3.28 0.97
CA PRO A 10 7.88 -2.21 0.38
C PRO A 10 9.18 -2.72 -0.27
N LEU A 11 9.84 -3.72 0.33
CA LEU A 11 11.08 -4.27 -0.20
C LEU A 11 10.86 -4.93 -1.57
N VAL A 12 9.85 -5.80 -1.69
CA VAL A 12 9.58 -6.48 -2.96
C VAL A 12 9.02 -5.50 -3.99
N TYR A 13 8.19 -4.54 -3.59
CA TYR A 13 7.72 -3.48 -4.51
C TYR A 13 8.90 -2.70 -5.12
N LEU A 14 9.84 -2.25 -4.28
CA LEU A 14 11.04 -1.54 -4.74
C LEU A 14 11.93 -2.45 -5.58
N ALA A 15 12.20 -3.69 -5.15
CA ALA A 15 12.98 -4.65 -5.93
C ALA A 15 12.38 -4.90 -7.33
N THR A 16 11.04 -5.01 -7.41
CA THR A 16 10.33 -5.21 -8.67
C THR A 16 10.49 -4.00 -9.59
N THR A 17 10.26 -2.79 -9.07
CA THR A 17 10.31 -1.55 -9.86
C THR A 17 11.74 -1.19 -10.28
N MET A 18 12.76 -1.49 -9.47
CA MET A 18 14.18 -1.27 -9.79
C MET A 18 14.64 -2.04 -11.04
N VAL A 19 14.03 -3.20 -11.33
CA VAL A 19 14.38 -4.02 -12.49
C VAL A 19 13.37 -3.89 -13.64
N GLY A 20 12.50 -2.88 -13.60
CA GLY A 20 11.46 -2.64 -14.61
C GLY A 20 10.33 -3.68 -14.60
N GLY A 21 10.13 -4.37 -13.47
CA GLY A 21 8.98 -5.24 -13.26
C GLY A 21 7.71 -4.44 -12.97
N ILE A 22 6.57 -5.02 -13.31
CA ILE A 22 5.26 -4.42 -13.06
C ILE A 22 4.66 -5.06 -11.81
N TRP A 23 4.38 -4.24 -10.79
CA TRP A 23 3.73 -4.71 -9.58
C TRP A 23 2.22 -4.91 -9.79
N LEU A 24 1.68 -6.01 -9.28
CA LEU A 24 0.23 -6.24 -9.20
C LEU A 24 -0.12 -6.70 -7.78
N GLY A 25 -0.91 -5.92 -7.07
CA GLY A 25 -1.45 -6.31 -5.77
C GLY A 25 -2.73 -7.14 -5.91
N ILE A 26 -2.81 -8.27 -5.21
CA ILE A 26 -4.01 -9.13 -5.16
C ILE A 26 -4.66 -8.96 -3.78
N ASN A 27 -5.95 -8.65 -3.77
CA ASN A 27 -6.71 -8.49 -2.53
C ASN A 27 -6.87 -9.84 -1.82
N THR A 28 -6.59 -9.86 -0.52
CA THR A 28 -6.70 -11.06 0.33
C THR A 28 -8.15 -11.56 0.48
N ARG A 29 -9.13 -10.71 0.15
CA ARG A 29 -10.56 -11.07 0.18
C ARG A 29 -11.09 -11.64 -1.13
N PHE A 30 -10.33 -11.61 -2.22
CA PHE A 30 -10.78 -12.13 -3.52
C PHE A 30 -10.93 -13.65 -3.49
N THR A 31 -12.03 -14.14 -4.04
CA THR A 31 -12.30 -15.57 -4.28
C THR A 31 -11.29 -16.17 -5.27
N GLU A 32 -11.22 -17.50 -5.34
CA GLU A 32 -10.39 -18.17 -6.34
C GLU A 32 -10.73 -17.73 -7.77
N ARG A 33 -12.02 -17.58 -8.09
CA ARG A 33 -12.47 -17.12 -9.42
C ARG A 33 -11.92 -15.73 -9.76
N GLU A 34 -11.98 -14.80 -8.82
CA GLU A 34 -11.45 -13.44 -9.02
C GLU A 34 -9.93 -13.44 -9.17
N ILE A 35 -9.23 -14.23 -8.36
CA ILE A 35 -7.76 -14.35 -8.46
C ILE A 35 -7.36 -14.95 -9.81
N ARG A 36 -8.05 -15.99 -10.29
CA ARG A 36 -7.82 -16.59 -11.62
C ARG A 36 -8.03 -15.59 -12.74
N PHE A 37 -9.13 -14.82 -12.67
CA PHE A 37 -9.38 -13.75 -13.64
C PHE A 37 -8.23 -12.74 -13.69
N LEU A 38 -7.72 -12.28 -12.55
CA LEU A 38 -6.56 -11.38 -12.48
C LEU A 38 -5.30 -12.01 -13.10
N VAL A 39 -5.04 -13.30 -12.83
CA VAL A 39 -3.87 -14.00 -13.37
C VAL A 39 -3.97 -14.21 -14.87
N GLU A 40 -5.16 -14.53 -15.39
CA GLU A 40 -5.42 -14.70 -16.82
C GLU A 40 -5.29 -13.39 -17.59
N ASP A 41 -5.80 -12.29 -17.03
CA ASP A 41 -5.80 -10.98 -17.65
C ASP A 41 -4.40 -10.32 -17.59
N ALA A 42 -3.76 -10.30 -16.42
CA ALA A 42 -2.46 -9.63 -16.25
C ALA A 42 -1.26 -10.51 -16.65
N ARG A 43 -1.42 -11.83 -16.74
CA ARG A 43 -0.38 -12.81 -17.09
C ARG A 43 0.96 -12.62 -16.33
N PRO A 44 0.96 -12.57 -14.99
CA PRO A 44 2.19 -12.35 -14.23
C PRO A 44 3.22 -13.46 -14.45
N SER A 45 4.50 -13.10 -14.58
CA SER A 45 5.60 -14.08 -14.69
C SER A 45 5.99 -14.69 -13.35
N VAL A 46 5.84 -13.94 -12.25
CA VAL A 46 6.20 -14.39 -10.89
C VAL A 46 5.02 -14.18 -9.96
N LEU A 47 4.70 -15.20 -9.18
CA LEU A 47 3.73 -15.12 -8.10
C LEU A 47 4.44 -15.03 -6.74
N LEU A 48 3.89 -14.18 -5.87
CA LEU A 48 4.30 -14.05 -4.49
C LEU A 48 3.05 -14.05 -3.62
N THR A 49 2.99 -14.96 -2.65
CA THR A 49 1.83 -15.13 -1.77
C THR A 49 2.26 -15.36 -0.33
N ARG A 50 1.32 -15.25 0.60
CA ARG A 50 1.43 -15.80 1.95
C ARG A 50 1.03 -17.27 1.97
N ASP A 51 1.54 -18.02 2.95
CA ASP A 51 1.00 -19.34 3.29
C ASP A 51 -0.48 -19.22 3.69
N ARG A 52 -0.74 -18.38 4.70
CA ARG A 52 -2.08 -18.05 5.18
C ARG A 52 -2.25 -16.58 5.55
N ILE A 53 -3.48 -16.10 5.52
CA ILE A 53 -3.89 -14.83 6.13
C ILE A 53 -5.19 -15.06 6.90
N GLY A 54 -5.15 -14.84 8.21
CA GLY A 54 -6.23 -15.28 9.10
C GLY A 54 -6.41 -16.80 9.01
N GLU A 55 -7.65 -17.23 8.78
CA GLU A 55 -8.02 -18.64 8.64
C GLU A 55 -7.88 -19.16 7.18
N ARG A 56 -7.56 -18.28 6.23
CA ARG A 56 -7.53 -18.63 4.80
C ARG A 56 -6.13 -19.01 4.33
N GLU A 57 -6.01 -20.20 3.77
CA GLU A 57 -4.81 -20.69 3.11
C GLU A 57 -4.74 -20.21 1.65
N PHE A 58 -3.56 -19.76 1.23
CA PHE A 58 -3.30 -19.28 -0.14
C PHE A 58 -2.22 -20.09 -0.85
N ALA A 59 -1.26 -20.69 -0.13
CA ALA A 59 -0.22 -21.52 -0.76
C ALA A 59 -0.79 -22.64 -1.66
N PRO A 60 -1.82 -23.43 -1.25
CA PRO A 60 -2.40 -24.45 -2.11
C PRO A 60 -3.05 -23.86 -3.37
N LEU A 61 -3.76 -22.74 -3.25
CA LEU A 61 -4.38 -22.04 -4.39
C LEU A 61 -3.32 -21.56 -5.38
N PHE A 62 -2.30 -20.85 -4.90
CA PHE A 62 -1.25 -20.31 -5.77
C PHE A 62 -0.36 -21.40 -6.37
N GLY A 63 -0.20 -22.54 -5.68
CA GLY A 63 0.41 -23.75 -6.23
C GLY A 63 -0.36 -24.28 -7.45
N LYS A 64 -1.70 -24.33 -7.38
CA LYS A 64 -2.55 -24.69 -8.52
C LYS A 64 -2.42 -23.67 -9.66
N LEU A 65 -2.44 -22.37 -9.38
CA LEU A 65 -2.25 -21.34 -10.41
C LEU A 65 -0.91 -21.54 -11.16
N LYS A 66 0.18 -21.80 -10.45
CA LYS A 66 1.50 -22.08 -11.05
C LYS A 66 1.52 -23.33 -11.95
N GLN A 67 0.67 -24.33 -11.66
CA GLN A 67 0.50 -25.54 -12.48
C GLN A 67 -0.39 -25.28 -13.70
N ASP A 68 -1.49 -24.54 -13.51
CA ASP A 68 -2.50 -24.29 -14.53
C ASP A 68 -2.03 -23.29 -15.60
N TYR A 69 -1.13 -22.36 -15.26
CA TYR A 69 -0.70 -21.28 -16.15
C TYR A 69 0.81 -21.35 -16.47
N PRO A 70 1.19 -21.83 -17.68
CA PRO A 70 2.60 -22.02 -18.06
C PRO A 70 3.46 -20.75 -18.13
N PHE A 71 2.83 -19.57 -18.27
CA PHE A 71 3.56 -18.29 -18.31
C PHE A 71 4.10 -17.87 -16.94
N ILE A 72 3.68 -18.52 -15.86
CA ILE A 72 4.18 -18.27 -14.51
C ILE A 72 5.46 -19.09 -14.36
N SER A 73 6.62 -18.43 -14.27
CA SER A 73 7.92 -19.09 -14.14
C SER A 73 8.23 -19.45 -12.69
N ALA A 74 7.80 -18.65 -11.71
CA ALA A 74 8.11 -18.84 -10.30
C ALA A 74 6.93 -18.56 -9.37
N LEU A 75 6.91 -19.27 -8.23
CA LEU A 75 6.03 -19.04 -7.10
C LEU A 75 6.88 -18.96 -5.82
N HIS A 76 6.75 -17.85 -5.10
CA HIS A 76 7.37 -17.66 -3.80
C HIS A 76 6.28 -17.56 -2.73
N VAL A 77 6.46 -18.29 -1.63
CA VAL A 77 5.59 -18.23 -0.45
C VAL A 77 6.34 -17.49 0.65
N VAL A 78 5.72 -16.46 1.20
CA VAL A 78 6.28 -15.63 2.27
C VAL A 78 5.82 -16.15 3.61
N ASP A 79 6.76 -16.77 4.31
CA ASP A 79 6.62 -17.24 5.68
C ASP A 79 7.17 -16.18 6.64
N GLY A 80 6.33 -15.63 7.52
CA GLY A 80 6.75 -14.63 8.51
C GLY A 80 6.94 -13.19 7.98
N ALA A 81 7.39 -12.26 8.81
CA ALA A 81 7.30 -10.83 8.51
C ALA A 81 8.13 -10.34 7.29
N GLY A 82 9.27 -10.99 7.03
CA GLY A 82 10.30 -10.51 6.11
C GLY A 82 10.24 -11.09 4.71
N VAL A 83 11.24 -10.73 3.90
CA VAL A 83 11.46 -11.30 2.55
C VAL A 83 11.94 -12.75 2.69
N PRO A 84 11.40 -13.71 1.92
CA PRO A 84 11.86 -15.10 1.97
C PRO A 84 13.35 -15.20 1.65
N ALA A 85 14.08 -16.08 2.35
CA ALA A 85 15.49 -16.33 2.05
C ALA A 85 15.72 -16.79 0.60
N SER A 86 14.73 -17.45 -0.02
CA SER A 86 14.76 -17.84 -1.43
C SER A 86 14.70 -16.67 -2.43
N MET A 87 14.41 -15.46 -1.95
CA MET A 87 14.42 -14.22 -2.73
C MET A 87 15.61 -13.32 -2.37
N LEU A 88 16.48 -13.76 -1.45
CA LEU A 88 17.67 -13.04 -1.06
C LEU A 88 18.90 -13.66 -1.73
N SER A 89 19.84 -12.80 -2.09
CA SER A 89 21.13 -13.15 -2.67
C SER A 89 22.21 -12.28 -2.05
N ASP A 90 23.40 -12.82 -1.88
CA ASP A 90 24.55 -12.03 -1.43
C ASP A 90 24.86 -10.94 -2.47
N ALA A 91 25.15 -9.73 -1.95
CA ALA A 91 25.62 -8.64 -2.79
C ALA A 91 26.96 -9.04 -3.43
N SER A 92 27.09 -8.77 -4.73
CA SER A 92 28.33 -9.01 -5.46
C SER A 92 28.51 -7.94 -6.53
N PRO A 93 29.76 -7.56 -6.87
CA PRO A 93 30.00 -6.58 -7.92
C PRO A 93 29.41 -6.97 -9.28
N GLU A 94 29.23 -8.26 -9.54
CA GLU A 94 28.59 -8.74 -10.77
C GLU A 94 27.08 -8.53 -10.74
N LEU A 95 26.42 -8.85 -9.63
CA LEU A 95 24.99 -8.59 -9.46
C LEU A 95 24.69 -7.09 -9.52
N ASP A 96 25.51 -6.25 -8.89
CA ASP A 96 25.36 -4.79 -8.92
C ASP A 96 25.41 -4.27 -10.36
N ARG A 97 26.38 -4.73 -11.17
CA ARG A 97 26.46 -4.37 -12.60
C ARG A 97 25.23 -4.81 -13.39
N GLN A 98 24.69 -5.99 -13.12
CA GLN A 98 23.49 -6.49 -13.80
C GLN A 98 22.25 -5.66 -13.43
N LEU A 99 22.12 -5.28 -12.16
CA LEU A 99 21.05 -4.43 -11.66
C LEU A 99 21.17 -2.99 -12.20
N ASP A 100 22.37 -2.43 -12.27
CA ASP A 100 22.64 -1.11 -12.85
C ASP A 100 22.27 -1.08 -14.34
N ALA A 101 22.73 -2.08 -15.10
CA ALA A 101 22.36 -2.21 -16.51
C ALA A 101 20.83 -2.30 -16.67
N ARG A 102 20.18 -3.16 -15.86
CA ARG A 102 18.73 -3.34 -15.95
C ARG A 102 17.94 -2.10 -15.56
N SER A 103 18.36 -1.39 -14.50
CA SER A 103 17.71 -0.16 -14.05
C SER A 103 17.89 0.98 -15.06
N SER A 104 19.02 1.02 -15.78
CA SER A 104 19.28 2.01 -16.84
C SER A 104 18.36 1.86 -18.06
N ASP A 105 17.80 0.67 -18.28
CA ASP A 105 16.82 0.39 -19.34
C ASP A 105 15.39 0.78 -18.96
N VAL A 106 15.12 1.13 -17.68
CA VAL A 106 13.77 1.48 -17.21
C VAL A 106 13.43 2.91 -17.61
N ALA A 107 12.41 3.08 -18.45
CA ALA A 107 11.93 4.37 -18.85
C ALA A 107 10.88 4.93 -17.87
N PRO A 108 10.77 6.27 -17.72
CA PRO A 108 9.71 6.87 -16.91
C PRO A 108 8.29 6.49 -17.34
N ASP A 109 8.10 6.15 -18.62
CA ASP A 109 6.80 5.77 -19.18
C ASP A 109 6.47 4.29 -19.12
N ASP A 110 7.41 3.47 -18.65
CA ASP A 110 7.15 2.06 -18.45
C ASP A 110 6.10 1.87 -17.37
N ALA A 111 5.25 0.87 -17.57
CA ALA A 111 4.30 0.42 -16.56
C ALA A 111 5.06 -0.03 -15.31
N ALA A 112 4.58 0.39 -14.15
CA ALA A 112 5.19 0.08 -12.85
C ALA A 112 4.21 -0.62 -11.90
N LEU A 113 2.92 -0.33 -12.04
CA LEU A 113 1.89 -0.83 -11.13
C LEU A 113 0.58 -1.05 -11.88
N ILE A 114 -0.07 -2.19 -11.64
CA ILE A 114 -1.44 -2.48 -12.04
C ILE A 114 -2.30 -2.57 -10.78
N VAL A 115 -3.40 -1.82 -10.78
CA VAL A 115 -4.42 -1.89 -9.72
C VAL A 115 -5.77 -2.17 -10.35
N TYR A 116 -6.43 -3.26 -9.94
CA TYR A 116 -7.76 -3.61 -10.43
C TYR A 116 -8.84 -2.83 -9.68
N THR A 117 -9.78 -2.25 -10.43
CA THR A 117 -11.00 -1.61 -9.92
C THR A 117 -12.22 -2.42 -10.32
N SER A 118 -13.35 -2.26 -9.62
CA SER A 118 -14.57 -3.07 -9.85
C SER A 118 -15.18 -2.93 -11.24
N GLY A 119 -14.87 -1.86 -11.99
CA GLY A 119 -15.34 -1.63 -13.36
C GLY A 119 -16.86 -1.41 -13.46
N SER A 120 -17.29 -0.40 -14.23
CA SER A 120 -18.73 -0.12 -14.43
C SER A 120 -19.49 -1.25 -15.15
N THR A 121 -18.78 -2.15 -15.82
CA THR A 121 -19.34 -3.27 -16.60
C THR A 121 -19.41 -4.58 -15.80
N GLY A 122 -19.11 -4.56 -14.50
CA GLY A 122 -19.15 -5.73 -13.61
C GLY A 122 -17.93 -6.65 -13.69
N GLN A 123 -17.05 -6.47 -14.68
CA GLN A 123 -15.74 -7.13 -14.74
C GLN A 123 -14.65 -6.16 -14.26
N PRO A 124 -13.75 -6.59 -13.37
CA PRO A 124 -12.66 -5.76 -12.91
C PRO A 124 -11.76 -5.30 -14.05
N LYS A 125 -11.25 -4.07 -13.98
CA LYS A 125 -10.34 -3.48 -14.98
C LYS A 125 -9.02 -3.11 -14.33
N GLY A 126 -7.90 -3.50 -14.94
CA GLY A 126 -6.56 -3.11 -14.50
C GLY A 126 -6.21 -1.69 -14.93
N ALA A 127 -6.10 -0.76 -13.98
CA ALA A 127 -5.50 0.54 -14.22
C ALA A 127 -3.98 0.38 -14.26
N VAL A 128 -3.38 0.66 -15.42
CA VAL A 128 -1.93 0.57 -15.63
C VAL A 128 -1.29 1.93 -15.33
N LEU A 129 -0.42 1.98 -14.33
CA LEU A 129 0.20 3.20 -13.83
C LEU A 129 1.70 3.15 -14.15
N SER A 130 2.19 4.23 -14.76
CA SER A 130 3.61 4.39 -15.13
C SER A 130 4.46 4.89 -13.96
N ASN A 131 5.77 4.71 -14.03
CA ASN A 131 6.71 5.34 -13.09
C ASN A 131 6.49 6.86 -13.00
N ARG A 132 6.37 7.53 -14.16
CA ARG A 132 6.18 8.99 -14.26
C ARG A 132 4.87 9.44 -13.61
N SER A 133 3.77 8.76 -13.86
CA SER A 133 2.47 9.15 -13.29
C SER A 133 2.44 9.02 -11.77
N ILE A 134 3.04 7.95 -11.23
CA ILE A 134 3.16 7.74 -9.78
C ILE A 134 4.00 8.86 -9.16
N VAL A 135 5.22 9.09 -9.67
CA VAL A 135 6.13 10.12 -9.13
C VAL A 135 5.55 11.52 -9.25
N ALA A 136 4.92 11.86 -10.39
CA ALA A 136 4.30 13.16 -10.59
C ALA A 136 3.14 13.42 -9.61
N ASN A 137 2.31 12.41 -9.36
CA ASN A 137 1.23 12.51 -8.38
C ASN A 137 1.78 12.69 -6.95
N ILE A 138 2.71 11.83 -6.54
CA ILE A 138 3.31 11.84 -5.21
C ILE A 138 4.02 13.16 -4.91
N ALA A 139 4.76 13.72 -5.87
CA ALA A 139 5.43 15.00 -5.69
C ALA A 139 4.46 16.13 -5.32
N VAL A 140 3.21 16.10 -5.83
CA VAL A 140 2.16 17.05 -5.43
C VAL A 140 1.58 16.68 -4.07
N GLN A 141 1.24 15.41 -3.86
CA GLN A 141 0.62 14.91 -2.64
C GLN A 141 1.43 15.24 -1.39
N VAL A 142 2.73 14.94 -1.39
CA VAL A 142 3.59 15.09 -0.20
C VAL A 142 3.70 16.54 0.24
N ARG A 143 3.68 17.49 -0.71
CA ARG A 143 3.64 18.93 -0.42
C ARG A 143 2.30 19.37 0.17
N ARG A 144 1.19 18.82 -0.34
CA ARG A 144 -0.16 19.09 0.18
C ARG A 144 -0.32 18.55 1.60
N PHE A 145 0.22 17.36 1.85
CA PHE A 145 0.24 16.71 3.15
C PHE A 145 1.26 17.34 4.11
N SER A 146 2.20 18.14 3.61
CA SER A 146 3.30 18.71 4.41
C SER A 146 4.17 17.63 5.06
N LEU A 147 4.35 16.49 4.39
CA LEU A 147 5.22 15.42 4.88
C LEU A 147 6.69 15.86 4.84
N THR A 148 7.45 15.36 5.81
CA THR A 148 8.87 15.65 6.05
C THR A 148 9.58 14.37 6.50
N VAL A 149 10.92 14.36 6.44
CA VAL A 149 11.74 13.23 6.91
C VAL A 149 11.55 12.89 8.40
N GLU A 150 11.06 13.85 9.20
CA GLU A 150 10.78 13.66 10.63
C GLU A 150 9.48 12.88 10.87
N ASP A 151 8.65 12.69 9.84
CA ASP A 151 7.37 12.05 9.99
C ASP A 151 7.46 10.53 10.10
N ARG A 152 6.51 9.99 10.85
CA ARG A 152 6.30 8.57 11.07
C ARG A 152 4.91 8.25 10.53
N PHE A 153 4.87 7.70 9.32
CA PHE A 153 3.64 7.50 8.55
C PHE A 153 3.15 6.06 8.69
N LEU A 154 1.94 5.88 9.20
CA LEU A 154 1.35 4.56 9.45
C LEU A 154 0.76 3.94 8.17
N LEU A 155 1.38 2.88 7.69
CA LEU A 155 0.86 2.00 6.64
C LEU A 155 0.04 0.86 7.25
N HIS A 156 -1.28 1.04 7.22
CA HIS A 156 -2.27 0.02 7.63
C HIS A 156 -3.31 -0.29 6.54
N LEU A 157 -3.37 0.53 5.48
CA LEU A 157 -4.28 0.32 4.37
C LEU A 157 -3.78 -0.77 3.42
N PRO A 158 -4.68 -1.49 2.72
CA PRO A 158 -4.30 -2.60 1.86
C PRO A 158 -3.25 -2.23 0.78
N PRO A 159 -2.13 -2.98 0.68
CA PRO A 159 -1.08 -2.74 -0.32
C PRO A 159 -1.50 -2.93 -1.78
N ASN A 160 -2.65 -3.56 -2.01
CA ASN A 160 -3.24 -3.75 -3.34
C ASN A 160 -4.15 -2.59 -3.77
N HIS A 161 -4.27 -1.54 -2.96
CA HIS A 161 -5.01 -0.32 -3.27
C HIS A 161 -4.04 0.86 -3.36
N VAL A 162 -4.34 1.86 -4.20
CA VAL A 162 -3.48 3.06 -4.36
C VAL A 162 -3.24 3.79 -3.03
N ALA A 163 -4.22 3.76 -2.12
CA ALA A 163 -4.08 4.36 -0.80
C ALA A 163 -2.97 3.73 0.07
N GLY A 164 -2.86 2.40 0.09
CA GLY A 164 -1.78 1.73 0.82
C GLY A 164 -0.46 1.78 0.05
N ASN A 165 -0.51 1.53 -1.26
CA ASN A 165 0.68 1.42 -2.09
C ASN A 165 1.30 2.78 -2.41
N ILE A 166 0.57 3.64 -3.12
CA ILE A 166 1.09 4.91 -3.60
C ILE A 166 1.06 5.94 -2.46
N GLU A 167 -0.12 6.23 -1.95
CA GLU A 167 -0.36 7.42 -1.11
C GLU A 167 0.35 7.36 0.25
N ILE A 168 0.45 6.17 0.85
CA ILE A 168 1.18 5.99 2.11
C ILE A 168 2.61 5.49 1.86
N MET A 169 2.78 4.32 1.20
CA MET A 169 4.11 3.71 1.08
C MET A 169 5.03 4.51 0.15
N VAL A 170 4.66 4.74 -1.13
CA VAL A 170 5.49 5.55 -2.04
C VAL A 170 5.62 6.98 -1.51
N GLY A 171 4.52 7.60 -1.06
CA GLY A 171 4.52 8.95 -0.52
C GLY A 171 5.45 9.14 0.68
N GLY A 172 5.43 8.21 1.63
CA GLY A 172 6.34 8.23 2.78
C GLY A 172 7.79 8.02 2.39
N LEU A 173 8.08 7.03 1.52
CA LEU A 173 9.45 6.74 1.08
C LEU A 173 10.03 7.85 0.21
N TYR A 174 9.22 8.48 -0.65
CA TYR A 174 9.63 9.60 -1.50
C TYR A 174 10.17 10.78 -0.69
N VAL A 175 9.57 11.03 0.48
CA VAL A 175 10.00 12.09 1.39
C VAL A 175 11.16 11.66 2.28
N GLY A 176 11.29 10.36 2.56
CA GLY A 176 12.21 9.81 3.56
C GLY A 176 11.60 9.71 4.97
N CYS A 177 10.28 9.56 5.09
CA CYS A 177 9.61 9.29 6.36
C CYS A 177 10.00 7.92 6.92
N THR A 178 9.79 7.74 8.23
CA THR A 178 9.70 6.38 8.79
C THR A 178 8.34 5.77 8.46
N LEU A 179 8.31 4.60 7.83
CA LEU A 179 7.07 3.82 7.68
C LEU A 179 6.84 2.95 8.93
N VAL A 180 5.70 3.14 9.59
CA VAL A 180 5.21 2.25 10.66
C VAL A 180 4.19 1.30 10.05
N LEU A 181 4.32 0.00 10.29
CA LEU A 181 3.52 -1.02 9.59
C LEU A 181 2.50 -1.67 10.53
N LEU A 182 1.25 -1.78 10.09
CA LEU A 182 0.19 -2.50 10.80
C LEU A 182 -0.57 -3.42 9.83
N ARG A 183 -0.39 -4.73 9.99
CA ARG A 183 -0.86 -5.75 9.03
C ARG A 183 -2.37 -5.78 8.85
N ASP A 184 -3.11 -5.60 9.93
CA ASP A 184 -4.55 -5.70 9.94
C ASP A 184 -5.17 -4.63 10.84
N PHE A 185 -6.18 -3.96 10.30
CA PHE A 185 -6.87 -2.91 11.03
C PHE A 185 -7.66 -3.49 12.20
N ASP A 186 -7.37 -2.98 13.38
CA ASP A 186 -8.22 -3.03 14.57
C ASP A 186 -7.99 -1.70 15.31
N SER A 187 -9.07 -1.06 15.76
CA SER A 187 -9.01 0.27 16.36
C SER A 187 -8.10 0.32 17.60
N THR A 188 -8.04 -0.75 18.40
CA THR A 188 -7.20 -0.79 19.59
C THR A 188 -5.73 -0.96 19.21
N ARG A 189 -5.41 -1.91 18.33
CA ARG A 189 -4.04 -2.11 17.86
C ARG A 189 -3.52 -0.91 17.08
N LEU A 190 -4.37 -0.23 16.33
CA LEU A 190 -4.03 1.03 15.66
C LEU A 190 -3.61 2.09 16.69
N ALA A 191 -4.43 2.33 17.72
CA ALA A 191 -4.14 3.31 18.77
C ALA A 191 -2.87 2.95 19.56
N GLN A 192 -2.70 1.68 19.95
CA GLN A 192 -1.48 1.17 20.58
C GLN A 192 -0.24 1.36 19.70
N THR A 193 -0.37 1.12 18.39
CA THR A 193 0.72 1.32 17.43
C THR A 193 1.07 2.80 17.31
N ILE A 194 0.07 3.69 17.29
CA ILE A 194 0.27 5.14 17.28
C ILE A 194 1.04 5.58 18.53
N GLY A 195 0.60 5.19 19.72
CA GLY A 195 1.26 5.57 20.97
C GLY A 195 2.65 4.97 21.12
N ARG A 196 2.80 3.66 20.85
CA ARG A 196 4.09 2.96 20.97
C ARG A 196 5.14 3.50 20.01
N PHE A 197 4.76 3.73 18.76
CA PHE A 197 5.69 4.16 17.73
C PHE A 197 5.64 5.65 17.46
N GLN A 198 4.89 6.44 18.24
CA GLN A 198 4.78 7.89 18.12
C GLN A 198 4.48 8.33 16.67
N VAL A 199 3.46 7.73 16.08
CA VAL A 199 3.04 8.01 14.69
C VAL A 199 2.63 9.48 14.56
N THR A 200 3.16 10.19 13.57
CA THR A 200 2.87 11.62 13.35
C THR A 200 1.88 11.87 12.23
N ALA A 201 1.82 10.96 11.26
CA ALA A 201 0.96 11.05 10.08
C ALA A 201 0.06 9.82 9.96
N LEU A 202 -1.24 10.06 9.81
CA LEU A 202 -2.24 9.01 9.68
C LEU A 202 -3.15 9.30 8.49
N MET A 203 -3.25 8.32 7.59
CA MET A 203 -4.22 8.34 6.49
C MET A 203 -5.22 7.20 6.66
N GLN A 204 -6.51 7.50 6.63
CA GLN A 204 -7.57 6.49 6.65
C GLN A 204 -8.77 6.89 5.78
N ILE A 205 -9.65 5.93 5.50
CA ILE A 205 -10.99 6.25 4.99
C ILE A 205 -11.89 6.70 6.15
N PRO A 206 -12.92 7.54 5.91
CA PRO A 206 -13.80 8.05 6.97
C PRO A 206 -14.36 6.99 7.91
N THR A 207 -14.78 5.83 7.38
CA THR A 207 -15.33 4.72 8.19
C THR A 207 -14.34 4.24 9.25
N LEU A 208 -13.03 4.20 8.96
CA LEU A 208 -12.03 3.73 9.92
C LEU A 208 -11.75 4.78 11.01
N TYR A 209 -11.83 6.08 10.70
CA TYR A 209 -11.80 7.12 11.74
C TYR A 209 -12.99 7.01 12.68
N VAL A 210 -14.19 6.82 12.14
CA VAL A 210 -15.40 6.63 12.97
C VAL A 210 -15.28 5.39 13.85
N MET A 211 -14.78 4.27 13.31
CA MET A 211 -14.51 3.06 14.09
C MET A 211 -13.45 3.28 15.18
N MET A 212 -12.44 4.11 14.92
CA MET A 212 -11.43 4.49 15.90
C MET A 212 -12.06 5.33 17.03
N PHE A 213 -12.81 6.38 16.70
CA PHE A 213 -13.40 7.28 17.71
C PHE A 213 -14.43 6.60 18.61
N ASN A 214 -15.16 5.62 18.08
CA ASN A 214 -16.17 4.86 18.80
C ASN A 214 -15.59 3.69 19.62
N ASP A 215 -14.30 3.38 19.51
CA ASP A 215 -13.69 2.32 20.33
C ASP A 215 -13.30 2.88 21.70
N PRO A 216 -13.98 2.51 22.81
CA PRO A 216 -13.68 3.05 24.13
C PRO A 216 -12.27 2.73 24.62
N ARG A 217 -11.63 1.69 24.07
CA ARG A 217 -10.29 1.24 24.47
C ARG A 217 -9.21 2.25 24.08
N ILE A 218 -9.43 3.09 23.07
CA ILE A 218 -8.42 4.05 22.62
C ILE A 218 -8.19 5.19 23.62
N VAL A 219 -9.10 5.40 24.58
CA VAL A 219 -8.97 6.45 25.61
C VAL A 219 -7.75 6.22 26.49
N ALA A 220 -7.29 4.98 26.63
CA ALA A 220 -6.10 4.63 27.38
C ALA A 220 -4.79 4.85 26.61
N GLU A 221 -4.85 5.14 25.31
CA GLU A 221 -3.68 5.22 24.44
C GLU A 221 -3.25 6.68 24.20
N ASP A 222 -1.94 6.91 24.13
CA ASP A 222 -1.40 8.23 23.80
C ASP A 222 -1.44 8.47 22.28
N LEU A 223 -2.31 9.39 21.86
CA LEU A 223 -2.45 9.79 20.46
C LEU A 223 -1.95 11.21 20.19
N SER A 224 -1.23 11.81 21.14
CA SER A 224 -0.78 13.21 21.08
C SER A 224 0.31 13.45 20.02
N SER A 225 0.98 12.39 19.57
CA SER A 225 2.00 12.44 18.51
C SER A 225 1.42 12.75 17.13
N LEU A 226 0.13 12.51 16.90
CA LEU A 226 -0.53 12.77 15.62
C LEU A 226 -0.61 14.27 15.34
N ARG A 227 -0.03 14.67 14.22
CA ARG A 227 0.04 16.06 13.74
C ARG A 227 -0.55 16.24 12.35
N LYS A 228 -0.71 15.16 11.59
CA LYS A 228 -1.20 15.20 10.22
C LYS A 228 -2.18 14.08 9.99
N LEU A 229 -3.44 14.43 9.73
CA LEU A 229 -4.52 13.48 9.54
C LEU A 229 -5.16 13.69 8.17
N TYR A 230 -5.21 12.60 7.40
CA TYR A 230 -5.68 12.64 6.02
C TYR A 230 -6.82 11.65 5.80
N TRP A 231 -7.75 12.00 4.91
CA TRP A 231 -8.81 11.08 4.48
C TRP A 231 -9.26 11.28 3.04
N ALA A 232 -9.71 10.18 2.40
CA ALA A 232 -10.34 10.15 1.09
C ALA A 232 -11.14 8.84 0.91
N GLY A 233 -11.66 8.61 -0.30
CA GLY A 233 -12.34 7.37 -0.69
C GLY A 233 -13.85 7.35 -0.41
N SER A 234 -14.35 8.23 0.46
CA SER A 234 -15.78 8.48 0.64
C SER A 234 -16.03 9.85 1.27
N ALA A 235 -17.28 10.29 1.26
CA ALA A 235 -17.69 11.50 1.96
C ALA A 235 -17.47 11.33 3.48
N ALA A 236 -16.88 12.35 4.11
CA ALA A 236 -16.68 12.37 5.55
C ALA A 236 -17.92 12.90 6.28
N PRO A 237 -18.40 12.20 7.33
CA PRO A 237 -19.40 12.75 8.24
C PRO A 237 -18.89 14.03 8.90
N ARG A 238 -19.79 15.00 9.16
CA ARG A 238 -19.45 16.26 9.83
C ARG A 238 -18.87 15.99 11.22
N GLU A 239 -19.49 15.07 11.94
CA GLU A 239 -19.17 14.69 13.31
C GLU A 239 -17.75 14.13 13.41
N MET A 240 -17.30 13.40 12.39
CA MET A 240 -15.92 12.90 12.29
C MET A 240 -14.92 14.06 12.24
N VAL A 241 -15.18 15.07 11.41
CA VAL A 241 -14.28 16.22 11.23
C VAL A 241 -14.27 17.10 12.48
N GLU A 242 -15.42 17.30 13.11
CA GLU A 242 -15.54 18.03 14.37
C GLU A 242 -14.78 17.33 15.51
N GLU A 243 -14.88 16.00 15.60
CA GLU A 243 -14.12 15.22 16.57
C GLU A 243 -12.60 15.27 16.32
N MET A 244 -12.17 15.23 15.06
CA MET A 244 -10.74 15.41 14.71
C MET A 244 -10.22 16.77 15.16
N ARG A 245 -10.95 17.86 14.88
CA ARG A 245 -10.57 19.21 15.32
C ARG A 245 -10.55 19.34 16.84
N ARG A 246 -11.46 18.65 17.54
CA ARG A 246 -11.50 18.66 19.00
C ARG A 246 -10.31 17.91 19.63
N ARG A 247 -9.95 16.75 19.08
CA ARG A 247 -8.84 15.92 19.59
C ARG A 247 -7.45 16.44 19.20
N TRP A 248 -7.33 17.00 18.00
CA TRP A 248 -6.07 17.49 17.44
C TRP A 248 -6.25 18.90 16.86
N PRO A 249 -6.43 19.93 17.71
CA PRO A 249 -6.72 21.29 17.27
C PRO A 249 -5.63 21.92 16.40
N ASP A 250 -4.37 21.53 16.62
CA ASP A 250 -3.21 22.05 15.89
C ASP A 250 -2.77 21.16 14.72
N ALA A 251 -3.49 20.06 14.46
CA ALA A 251 -3.12 19.13 13.41
C ALA A 251 -3.53 19.62 12.02
N THR A 252 -2.70 19.28 11.04
CA THR A 252 -3.03 19.45 9.62
C THR A 252 -4.08 18.42 9.23
N LEU A 253 -5.29 18.89 8.89
CA LEU A 253 -6.39 18.07 8.41
C LEU A 253 -6.53 18.25 6.89
N VAL A 254 -6.27 17.22 6.10
CA VAL A 254 -6.39 17.29 4.64
C VAL A 254 -7.27 16.18 4.11
N THR A 255 -8.25 16.57 3.30
CA THR A 255 -8.99 15.65 2.44
C THR A 255 -8.93 16.06 1.00
N GLY A 256 -9.33 15.15 0.14
CA GLY A 256 -9.29 15.32 -1.29
C GLY A 256 -10.08 14.23 -1.98
N TYR A 257 -10.14 14.36 -3.29
CA TYR A 257 -10.74 13.38 -4.16
C TYR A 257 -9.69 12.86 -5.13
N GLY A 258 -9.83 11.58 -5.47
CA GLY A 258 -8.89 10.83 -6.26
C GLY A 258 -9.53 9.56 -6.80
N MET A 259 -8.84 8.94 -7.74
CA MET A 259 -9.21 7.65 -8.31
C MET A 259 -7.94 6.87 -8.65
N THR A 260 -8.08 5.56 -8.80
CA THR A 260 -6.97 4.67 -9.15
C THR A 260 -6.29 5.10 -10.45
N GLU A 261 -7.08 5.48 -11.45
CA GLU A 261 -6.67 5.87 -12.80
C GLU A 261 -5.77 7.13 -12.83
N VAL A 262 -5.77 7.91 -11.75
CA VAL A 262 -4.95 9.13 -11.61
C VAL A 262 -3.87 9.00 -10.54
N CYS A 263 -3.54 7.75 -10.15
CA CYS A 263 -2.55 7.41 -9.13
C CYS A 263 -2.89 7.88 -7.70
N GLY A 264 -4.17 8.14 -7.39
CA GLY A 264 -4.60 8.60 -6.07
C GLY A 264 -5.24 9.99 -6.10
N PHE A 265 -4.86 10.88 -5.18
CA PHE A 265 -5.45 12.21 -5.05
C PHE A 265 -5.18 13.11 -6.27
N ILE A 266 -6.21 13.81 -6.75
CA ILE A 266 -6.11 14.86 -7.79
C ILE A 266 -6.63 16.22 -7.31
N THR A 267 -7.52 16.23 -6.31
CA THR A 267 -7.94 17.46 -5.62
C THR A 267 -7.61 17.39 -4.13
N TYR A 268 -7.48 18.55 -3.52
CA TYR A 268 -7.18 18.70 -2.10
C TYR A 268 -7.98 19.87 -1.55
N THR A 269 -8.42 19.75 -0.31
CA THR A 269 -8.95 20.86 0.47
C THR A 269 -7.86 21.90 0.74
N SER A 270 -8.26 23.17 0.81
CA SER A 270 -7.37 24.22 1.33
C SER A 270 -7.06 23.93 2.80
N ARG A 271 -5.83 24.25 3.22
CA ARG A 271 -5.42 24.19 4.63
C ARG A 271 -6.27 25.12 5.49
#